data_AF-A0A917VS11-F1
#
_entry.id   AF-A0A917VS11-F1
#
_cell.length_a   1.000
_cell.length_b   1.000
_cell.length_c   1.000
_cell.angle_alpha   90.00
_cell.angle_beta   90.00
_cell.angle_gamma   90.00
#
_symmetry.space_group_name_H-M   'P 1'
#
loop_
_entity.id
_entity.type
_entity.pdbx_description
1 polymer ?
#
loop_
_entity_poly.entity_id
_entity_poly.type
_entity_poly.pdbx_seq_one_letter_code
_entity_poly.pdbx_strand_id
1 'polypeptide(L)'
;MYTLGAGVVLALGLGVASAQTAPRTDAVSAAGKAPAASSTAKSTPSATPDPAVQVQADGSASPAPTIEAEEADPAPKRADYAGVAQGNGGLVALSIRNGKAVAYFCDGRVESWLKGTADGSTLTLTGKDALITVALGDGKAQGRLQVGKGKWRFTAPLVHKPSGLYRASAVVRGARVVGGWIVLPNGRQVGLLDVGGSSAPAPRLTPGSPMTFEGTELRPQEPDAFLPGL
;
A
#
# COMPACT_ATOMS: atom_id res chain seq x y z
N MET A 1 -12.55 -18.39 -56.79
CA MET A 1 -11.42 -19.33 -56.62
C MET A 1 -10.39 -18.64 -55.74
N TYR A 2 -10.45 -18.85 -54.43
CA TYR A 2 -9.51 -18.26 -53.46
C TYR A 2 -8.91 -19.41 -52.64
N THR A 3 -7.60 -19.57 -52.76
CA THR A 3 -6.81 -20.70 -52.24
C THR A 3 -6.42 -20.42 -50.79
N LEU A 4 -6.76 -21.35 -49.87
CA LEU A 4 -6.26 -21.40 -48.50
C LEU A 4 -4.75 -21.68 -48.50
N GLY A 5 -3.97 -20.88 -47.77
CA GLY A 5 -2.57 -21.18 -47.44
C GLY A 5 -2.41 -21.52 -45.96
N ALA A 6 -2.27 -22.82 -45.66
CA ALA A 6 -2.00 -23.38 -44.34
C ALA A 6 -0.59 -23.03 -43.82
N GLY A 7 -0.44 -22.93 -42.49
CA GLY A 7 0.80 -22.56 -41.82
C GLY A 7 1.69 -23.73 -41.39
N VAL A 8 2.79 -23.40 -40.71
CA VAL A 8 3.52 -24.28 -39.77
C VAL A 8 4.13 -23.40 -38.67
N VAL A 9 3.77 -23.70 -37.41
CA VAL A 9 4.36 -23.16 -36.19
C VAL A 9 5.43 -24.15 -35.73
N LEU A 10 6.69 -23.71 -35.60
CA LEU A 10 7.74 -24.49 -34.93
C LEU A 10 7.97 -23.90 -33.54
N ALA A 11 7.44 -24.57 -32.51
CA ALA A 11 7.72 -24.27 -31.12
C ALA A 11 8.95 -25.07 -30.67
N LEU A 12 10.03 -24.38 -30.31
CA LEU A 12 11.16 -24.96 -29.57
C LEU A 12 11.10 -24.45 -28.14
N GLY A 13 10.70 -25.34 -27.23
CA GLY A 13 10.83 -25.14 -25.79
C GLY A 13 12.25 -25.49 -25.34
N LEU A 14 12.78 -24.67 -24.43
CA LEU A 14 13.91 -25.03 -23.56
C LEU A 14 13.59 -24.48 -22.17
N GLY A 15 13.12 -25.38 -21.30
CA GLY A 15 12.94 -25.11 -19.88
C GLY A 15 14.28 -25.16 -19.16
N VAL A 16 14.60 -24.11 -18.42
CA VAL A 16 15.66 -24.13 -17.40
C VAL A 16 15.00 -24.32 -16.04
N ALA A 17 15.15 -25.52 -15.49
CA ALA A 17 14.77 -25.84 -14.12
C ALA A 17 15.88 -25.37 -13.18
N SER A 18 15.67 -24.26 -12.47
CA SER A 18 16.55 -23.84 -11.39
C SER A 18 16.08 -24.44 -10.07
N ALA A 19 16.66 -25.59 -9.71
CA ALA A 19 16.58 -26.15 -8.38
C ALA A 19 17.45 -25.30 -7.43
N GLN A 20 16.84 -24.66 -6.45
CA GLN A 20 17.58 -23.94 -5.40
C GLN A 20 17.45 -24.73 -4.10
N THR A 21 18.55 -25.39 -3.76
CA THR A 21 18.78 -26.11 -2.52
C THR A 21 18.83 -25.13 -1.35
N ALA A 22 17.89 -25.25 -0.41
CA ALA A 22 17.99 -24.57 0.88
C ALA A 22 18.98 -25.33 1.79
N PRO A 23 19.90 -24.64 2.49
CA PRO A 23 20.62 -25.27 3.58
C PRO A 23 19.69 -25.46 4.77
N ARG A 24 19.71 -26.69 5.31
CA ARG A 24 19.05 -27.09 6.55
C ARG A 24 19.88 -26.53 7.71
N THR A 25 19.35 -25.56 8.45
CA THR A 25 19.90 -25.18 9.75
C THR A 25 19.39 -26.17 10.79
N ASP A 26 20.19 -27.18 11.10
CA ASP A 26 20.10 -27.93 12.34
C ASP A 26 20.90 -27.18 13.41
N ALA A 27 20.23 -26.68 14.46
CA ALA A 27 20.85 -26.48 15.77
C ALA A 27 19.80 -26.31 16.88
N VAL A 28 19.60 -27.41 17.60
CA VAL A 28 19.45 -27.53 19.07
C VAL A 28 18.29 -26.77 19.74
N SER A 29 17.23 -27.51 20.07
CA SER A 29 16.46 -27.26 21.29
C SER A 29 16.65 -28.45 22.22
N ALA A 30 17.48 -28.23 23.24
CA ALA A 30 17.68 -29.16 24.34
C ALA A 30 16.42 -29.24 25.20
N ALA A 31 16.09 -30.48 25.59
CA ALA A 31 15.03 -30.82 26.50
C ALA A 31 15.20 -30.17 27.89
N GLY A 32 14.12 -29.60 28.41
CA GLY A 32 14.02 -29.06 29.77
C GLY A 32 12.64 -29.37 30.35
N LYS A 33 12.60 -30.47 31.10
CA LYS A 33 11.49 -31.14 31.79
C LYS A 33 10.65 -30.21 32.70
N ALA A 34 9.32 -30.38 32.65
CA ALA A 34 8.34 -29.79 33.58
C ALA A 34 8.59 -30.21 35.05
N PRO A 35 7.95 -29.54 36.03
CA PRO A 35 6.67 -30.08 36.50
C PRO A 35 5.60 -29.03 36.87
N ALA A 36 4.40 -29.58 37.01
CA ALA A 36 3.11 -28.96 37.31
C ALA A 36 3.00 -28.37 38.73
N ALA A 37 2.10 -27.40 38.88
CA ALA A 37 1.27 -27.29 40.08
C ALA A 37 -0.08 -26.66 39.71
N SER A 38 -1.13 -27.48 39.84
CA SER A 38 -2.55 -27.11 39.76
C SER A 38 -2.95 -26.23 40.94
N SER A 39 -3.91 -25.32 40.73
CA SER A 39 -4.72 -24.78 41.83
C SER A 39 -6.14 -24.56 41.34
N THR A 40 -6.99 -25.49 41.75
CA THR A 40 -8.44 -25.46 41.73
C THR A 40 -8.94 -24.52 42.82
N ALA A 41 -9.90 -23.65 42.52
CA ALA A 41 -10.89 -23.23 43.51
C ALA A 41 -12.21 -22.84 42.82
N LYS A 42 -13.23 -23.66 43.08
CA LYS A 42 -14.64 -23.52 42.72
C LYS A 42 -15.36 -22.87 43.90
N SER A 43 -16.26 -21.91 43.68
CA SER A 43 -17.44 -21.66 44.55
C SER A 43 -18.43 -20.67 43.93
N THR A 44 -19.69 -21.08 43.93
CA THR A 44 -20.98 -20.36 43.73
C THR A 44 -21.90 -21.04 44.78
N PRO A 45 -22.90 -20.44 45.47
CA PRO A 45 -23.94 -19.54 44.93
C PRO A 45 -24.60 -18.46 45.86
N SER A 46 -25.39 -17.59 45.22
CA SER A 46 -26.70 -16.94 45.56
C SER A 46 -27.15 -16.62 47.00
N ALA A 47 -27.61 -15.38 47.25
CA ALA A 47 -28.87 -15.03 47.96
C ALA A 47 -29.20 -13.50 47.89
N THR A 48 -30.49 -13.20 47.69
CA THR A 48 -31.24 -11.91 47.70
C THR A 48 -32.00 -11.82 49.06
N PRO A 49 -32.31 -10.67 49.74
CA PRO A 49 -33.24 -9.62 49.26
C PRO A 49 -33.06 -8.13 49.72
N ASP A 50 -33.82 -7.27 49.02
CA ASP A 50 -34.14 -5.83 49.21
C ASP A 50 -34.63 -5.46 50.64
N PRO A 51 -34.52 -4.19 51.11
CA PRO A 51 -35.52 -3.17 50.74
C PRO A 51 -35.01 -1.71 50.58
N ALA A 52 -35.54 -1.05 49.54
CA ALA A 52 -36.05 0.33 49.45
C ALA A 52 -35.36 1.45 50.28
N VAL A 53 -34.67 2.34 49.57
CA VAL A 53 -34.55 3.76 49.95
C VAL A 53 -34.83 4.62 48.72
N GLN A 54 -35.94 5.35 48.74
CA GLN A 54 -36.20 6.46 47.83
C GLN A 54 -35.45 7.70 48.34
N VAL A 55 -34.56 8.28 47.53
CA VAL A 55 -34.16 9.69 47.65
C VAL A 55 -33.94 10.28 46.25
N GLN A 56 -34.92 11.10 45.87
CA GLN A 56 -34.83 12.41 45.20
C GLN A 56 -33.74 12.68 44.15
N ALA A 57 -34.22 13.12 42.99
CA ALA A 57 -33.46 13.79 41.94
C ALA A 57 -32.85 15.09 42.46
N ASP A 58 -31.55 15.31 42.21
CA ASP A 58 -31.00 16.63 41.93
C ASP A 58 -29.70 16.50 41.12
N GLY A 59 -29.43 17.51 40.30
CA GLY A 59 -28.65 17.40 39.08
C GLY A 59 -27.14 17.27 39.25
N SER A 60 -26.52 16.71 38.21
CA SER A 60 -25.29 17.26 37.63
C SER A 60 -25.00 16.51 36.34
N ALA A 61 -25.50 17.03 35.22
CA ALA A 61 -24.99 16.63 33.92
C ALA A 61 -23.52 17.08 33.86
N SER A 62 -22.60 16.13 34.07
CA SER A 62 -21.19 16.35 33.79
C SER A 62 -21.09 16.83 32.34
N PRO A 63 -20.49 18.01 32.07
CA PRO A 63 -20.25 18.40 30.69
C PRO A 63 -19.37 17.30 30.07
N ALA A 64 -19.86 16.69 29.01
CA ALA A 64 -19.02 15.89 28.13
C ALA A 64 -17.84 16.79 27.71
N PRO A 65 -16.60 16.28 27.65
CA PRO A 65 -15.50 17.06 27.13
C PRO A 65 -15.88 17.49 25.72
N THR A 66 -16.10 18.79 25.54
CA THR A 66 -16.08 19.42 24.23
C THR A 66 -14.70 19.13 23.68
N ILE A 67 -14.61 18.15 22.78
CA ILE A 67 -13.47 18.04 21.89
C ILE A 67 -13.53 19.31 21.06
N GLU A 68 -12.77 20.33 21.47
CA GLU A 68 -12.41 21.43 20.58
C GLU A 68 -11.84 20.77 19.33
N ALA A 69 -12.55 20.95 18.21
CA ALA A 69 -12.05 20.55 16.91
C ALA A 69 -10.81 21.40 16.67
N GLU A 70 -9.64 20.84 16.99
CA GLU A 70 -8.35 21.42 16.66
C GLU A 70 -8.36 21.74 15.17
N GLU A 71 -8.18 23.02 14.85
CA GLU A 71 -8.31 23.55 13.51
C GLU A 71 -7.26 22.84 12.63
N ALA A 72 -7.71 21.89 11.81
CA ALA A 72 -6.80 21.04 11.07
C ALA A 72 -6.04 21.87 10.03
N ASP A 73 -4.71 21.80 10.07
CA ASP A 73 -3.87 22.45 9.07
C ASP A 73 -4.32 22.07 7.64
N PRO A 74 -4.39 23.04 6.72
CA PRO A 74 -4.81 22.78 5.36
C PRO A 74 -3.82 21.86 4.64
N ALA A 75 -4.33 21.01 3.76
CA ALA A 75 -3.48 20.19 2.91
C ALA A 75 -2.57 21.05 2.02
N PRO A 76 -1.33 20.61 1.74
CA PRO A 76 -0.47 21.30 0.80
C PRO A 76 -1.07 21.28 -0.61
N LYS A 77 -1.01 22.41 -1.32
CA LYS A 77 -1.48 22.50 -2.72
C LYS A 77 -0.71 21.55 -3.65
N ARG A 78 0.59 21.35 -3.39
CA ARG A 78 1.47 20.47 -4.15
C ARG A 78 2.51 19.85 -3.25
N ALA A 79 2.53 18.52 -3.18
CA ALA A 79 3.52 17.76 -2.42
C ALA A 79 3.66 16.35 -2.98
N ASP A 80 4.86 15.78 -2.86
CA ASP A 80 5.16 14.39 -3.20
C ASP A 80 5.86 13.73 -2.01
N TYR A 81 5.39 12.56 -1.62
CA TYR A 81 5.92 11.77 -0.50
C TYR A 81 6.27 10.38 -1.02
N ALA A 82 7.39 9.82 -0.58
CA ALA A 82 7.76 8.44 -0.91
C ALA A 82 8.50 7.78 0.25
N GLY A 83 8.14 6.53 0.56
CA GLY A 83 8.76 5.80 1.65
C GLY A 83 8.37 4.34 1.71
N VAL A 84 8.37 3.80 2.92
CA VAL A 84 8.37 2.35 3.14
C VAL A 84 7.10 1.92 3.88
N ALA A 85 6.47 0.87 3.38
CA ALA A 85 5.50 0.08 4.12
C ALA A 85 6.25 -0.91 5.02
N GLN A 86 6.01 -0.83 6.32
CA GLN A 86 6.73 -1.61 7.33
C GLN A 86 6.30 -3.08 7.27
N GLY A 87 7.27 -3.99 7.27
CA GLY A 87 7.04 -5.44 7.45
C GLY A 87 7.10 -6.30 6.19
N ASN A 88 6.81 -5.76 5.00
CA ASN A 88 6.87 -6.53 3.73
C ASN A 88 7.89 -6.00 2.71
N GLY A 89 8.59 -4.91 3.03
CA GLY A 89 9.58 -4.29 2.13
C GLY A 89 8.96 -3.50 0.97
N GLY A 90 7.63 -3.35 0.94
CA GLY A 90 6.95 -2.57 -0.08
C GLY A 90 7.20 -1.07 0.08
N LEU A 91 7.06 -0.35 -1.02
CA LEU A 91 7.14 1.10 -1.06
C LEU A 91 5.75 1.71 -1.22
N VAL A 92 5.61 2.93 -0.73
CA VAL A 92 4.42 3.75 -0.93
C VAL A 92 4.84 5.14 -1.41
N ALA A 93 4.10 5.68 -2.36
CA ALA A 93 4.19 7.07 -2.76
C ALA A 93 2.81 7.73 -2.68
N LEU A 94 2.78 9.00 -2.32
CA LEU A 94 1.59 9.84 -2.26
C LEU A 94 1.91 11.17 -2.97
N SER A 95 1.06 11.56 -3.91
CA SER A 95 1.20 12.83 -4.62
C SER A 95 -0.09 13.62 -4.54
N ILE A 96 0.04 14.89 -4.14
CA ILE A 96 -1.07 15.83 -3.97
C ILE A 96 -0.94 16.95 -4.97
N ARG A 97 -2.03 17.27 -5.67
CA ARG A 97 -2.14 18.40 -6.61
C ARG A 97 -3.51 19.04 -6.48
N ASN A 98 -3.56 20.27 -6.00
CA ASN A 98 -4.77 21.12 -5.97
C ASN A 98 -6.01 20.39 -5.43
N GLY A 99 -5.92 19.84 -4.22
CA GLY A 99 -7.02 19.12 -3.57
C GLY A 99 -7.26 17.69 -4.08
N LYS A 100 -6.52 17.22 -5.09
CA LYS A 100 -6.53 15.81 -5.52
C LYS A 100 -5.32 15.08 -4.98
N ALA A 101 -5.51 13.82 -4.60
CA ALA A 101 -4.43 12.95 -4.15
C ALA A 101 -4.47 11.59 -4.86
N VAL A 102 -3.28 11.08 -5.18
CA VAL A 102 -3.07 9.70 -5.62
C VAL A 102 -2.02 9.06 -4.73
N ALA A 103 -2.28 7.83 -4.30
CA ALA A 103 -1.28 6.99 -3.68
C ALA A 103 -1.04 5.76 -4.54
N TYR A 104 0.19 5.28 -4.50
CA TYR A 104 0.59 4.04 -5.13
C TYR A 104 1.38 3.23 -4.13
N PHE A 105 1.03 1.95 -4.00
CA PHE A 105 1.77 0.97 -3.23
C PHE A 105 2.27 -0.13 -4.16
N CYS A 106 3.49 -0.59 -3.91
CA CYS A 106 4.09 -1.67 -4.67
C CYS A 106 5.14 -2.41 -3.81
N ASP A 107 5.10 -3.74 -3.79
CA ASP A 107 6.12 -4.57 -3.13
C ASP A 107 6.92 -5.46 -4.10
N GLY A 108 6.80 -5.19 -5.40
CA GLY A 108 7.40 -5.99 -6.47
C GLY A 108 6.59 -7.23 -6.85
N ARG A 109 5.48 -7.52 -6.17
CA ARG A 109 4.55 -8.61 -6.50
C ARG A 109 3.10 -8.14 -6.62
N VAL A 110 2.70 -7.26 -5.72
CA VAL A 110 1.37 -6.66 -5.65
C VAL A 110 1.53 -5.17 -5.82
N GLU A 111 0.61 -4.58 -6.58
CA GLU A 111 0.45 -3.13 -6.66
C GLU A 111 -0.96 -2.68 -6.33
N SER A 112 -1.10 -1.42 -5.92
CA SER A 112 -2.41 -0.79 -5.70
C SER A 112 -2.34 0.70 -5.95
N TRP A 113 -3.25 1.17 -6.78
CA TRP A 113 -3.49 2.60 -7.04
C TRP A 113 -4.70 3.05 -6.24
N LEU A 114 -4.54 4.12 -5.48
CA LEU A 114 -5.58 4.71 -4.65
C LEU A 114 -5.74 6.18 -4.99
N LYS A 115 -6.97 6.69 -4.93
CA LYS A 115 -7.28 8.10 -5.20
C LYS A 115 -8.21 8.66 -4.14
N GLY A 116 -8.16 9.97 -3.95
CA GLY A 116 -9.01 10.69 -3.01
C GLY A 116 -8.80 12.20 -3.11
N THR A 117 -9.39 12.94 -2.18
CA THR A 117 -9.19 14.38 -2.04
C THR A 117 -8.21 14.70 -0.91
N ALA A 118 -7.64 15.90 -0.95
CA ALA A 118 -6.68 16.42 0.00
C ALA A 118 -7.19 17.77 0.52
N ASP A 119 -8.06 17.72 1.52
CA ASP A 119 -8.77 18.90 2.05
C ASP A 119 -8.31 19.29 3.47
N GLY A 120 -7.29 18.61 4.00
CA GLY A 120 -6.70 18.88 5.32
C GLY A 120 -5.48 18.00 5.60
N SER A 121 -5.04 17.97 6.86
CA SER A 121 -3.90 17.17 7.31
C SER A 121 -4.17 15.66 7.33
N THR A 122 -5.43 15.22 7.28
CA THR A 122 -5.79 13.79 7.21
C THR A 122 -6.48 13.46 5.91
N LEU A 123 -6.04 12.40 5.23
CA LEU A 123 -6.58 11.93 3.96
C LEU A 123 -7.00 10.47 4.05
N THR A 124 -8.06 10.13 3.32
CA THR A 124 -8.44 8.75 3.06
C THR A 124 -8.53 8.55 1.56
N LEU A 125 -7.70 7.66 1.01
CA LEU A 125 -7.72 7.32 -0.41
C LEU A 125 -8.14 5.86 -0.58
N THR A 126 -8.90 5.60 -1.63
CA THR A 126 -9.45 4.27 -1.93
C THR A 126 -9.01 3.79 -3.30
N GLY A 127 -8.83 2.48 -3.42
CA GLY A 127 -8.48 1.79 -4.64
C GLY A 127 -9.22 0.46 -4.73
N LYS A 128 -8.91 -0.34 -5.75
CA LYS A 128 -9.45 -1.70 -5.87
C LYS A 128 -8.91 -2.55 -4.71
N ASP A 129 -9.80 -3.02 -3.85
CA ASP A 129 -9.49 -3.81 -2.65
C ASP A 129 -8.42 -3.15 -1.75
N ALA A 130 -8.30 -1.83 -1.80
CA ALA A 130 -7.24 -1.09 -1.12
C ALA A 130 -7.77 0.18 -0.45
N LEU A 131 -7.24 0.47 0.74
CA LEU A 131 -7.55 1.64 1.54
C LEU A 131 -6.26 2.18 2.15
N ILE A 132 -6.06 3.49 2.11
CA ILE A 132 -4.97 4.15 2.82
C ILE A 132 -5.52 5.33 3.61
N THR A 133 -5.15 5.40 4.89
CA THR A 133 -5.41 6.56 5.74
C THR A 133 -4.07 7.22 6.01
N VAL A 134 -3.99 8.52 5.79
CA VAL A 134 -2.76 9.31 5.84
C VAL A 134 -2.95 10.48 6.79
N ALA A 135 -1.98 10.71 7.67
CA ALA A 135 -1.76 11.97 8.37
C ALA A 135 -0.54 12.67 7.75
N LEU A 136 -0.67 13.93 7.41
CA LEU A 136 0.37 14.84 6.92
C LEU A 136 0.80 15.74 8.06
N GLY A 137 2.11 15.90 8.23
CA GLY A 137 2.70 16.78 9.23
C GLY A 137 4.21 16.62 9.25
N ASP A 138 4.94 17.61 9.76
CA ASP A 138 6.40 17.57 9.92
C ASP A 138 7.19 17.16 8.66
N GLY A 139 6.72 17.55 7.47
CA GLY A 139 7.37 17.16 6.21
C GLY A 139 7.31 15.66 5.90
N LYS A 140 6.33 14.92 6.45
CA LYS A 140 6.12 13.50 6.19
C LYS A 140 4.63 13.15 6.07
N ALA A 141 4.35 12.08 5.36
CA ALA A 141 3.08 11.39 5.32
C ALA A 141 3.21 10.07 6.10
N GLN A 142 2.32 9.84 7.06
CA GLN A 142 2.32 8.63 7.88
C GLN A 142 0.93 8.03 7.94
N GLY A 143 0.83 6.73 8.16
CA GLY A 143 -0.48 6.15 8.37
C GLY A 143 -0.54 4.65 8.17
N ARG A 144 -1.70 4.19 7.71
CA ARG A 144 -2.01 2.77 7.51
C ARG A 144 -2.42 2.53 6.07
N LEU A 145 -1.91 1.45 5.51
CA LEU A 145 -2.26 0.94 4.20
C LEU A 145 -2.85 -0.45 4.36
N GLN A 146 -3.96 -0.70 3.68
CA GLN A 146 -4.56 -2.01 3.51
C GLN A 146 -4.64 -2.33 2.03
N VAL A 147 -4.20 -3.54 1.65
CA VAL A 147 -4.35 -4.10 0.30
C VAL A 147 -4.80 -5.55 0.45
N GLY A 148 -6.03 -5.84 0.01
CA GLY A 148 -6.70 -7.11 0.28
C GLY A 148 -6.72 -7.43 1.78
N LYS A 149 -6.06 -8.54 2.15
CA LYS A 149 -5.91 -8.98 3.55
C LYS A 149 -4.67 -8.39 4.24
N GLY A 150 -3.75 -7.81 3.48
CA GLY A 150 -2.52 -7.22 4.01
C GLY A 150 -2.78 -5.86 4.64
N LYS A 151 -2.13 -5.58 5.77
CA LYS A 151 -2.22 -4.32 6.51
C LYS A 151 -0.85 -3.93 7.01
N TRP A 152 -0.43 -2.70 6.72
CA TRP A 152 0.88 -2.19 7.10
C TRP A 152 0.79 -0.75 7.57
N ARG A 153 1.71 -0.37 8.45
CA ARG A 153 1.99 1.04 8.70
C ARG A 153 3.01 1.52 7.69
N PHE A 154 2.98 2.81 7.37
CA PHE A 154 4.00 3.40 6.50
C PHE A 154 4.47 4.74 7.03
N THR A 155 5.64 5.14 6.57
CA THR A 155 6.15 6.50 6.71
C THR A 155 6.84 6.88 5.42
N ALA A 156 6.45 8.03 4.87
CA ALA A 156 6.92 8.57 3.61
C ALA A 156 7.31 10.04 3.81
N PRO A 157 8.62 10.34 3.89
CA PRO A 157 9.10 11.72 3.89
C PRO A 157 8.66 12.47 2.63
N LEU A 158 8.59 13.80 2.73
CA LEU A 158 8.50 14.68 1.57
C LEU A 158 9.73 14.45 0.68
N VAL A 159 9.49 14.36 -0.62
CA VAL A 159 10.54 14.13 -1.61
C VAL A 159 10.44 15.12 -2.76
N HIS A 160 11.55 15.24 -3.48
CA HIS A 160 11.65 16.01 -4.71
C HIS A 160 12.19 15.12 -5.81
N LYS A 161 12.02 15.57 -7.06
CA LYS A 161 12.57 14.90 -8.24
C LYS A 161 14.07 14.64 -8.04
N PRO A 162 14.58 13.44 -8.39
CA PRO A 162 13.90 12.40 -9.17
C PRO A 162 13.19 11.32 -8.31
N SER A 163 12.94 11.60 -7.02
CA SER A 163 12.21 10.70 -6.13
C SER A 163 10.71 10.96 -6.19
N GLY A 164 9.91 9.92 -5.97
CA GLY A 164 8.46 10.00 -5.99
C GLY A 164 7.81 8.95 -6.88
N LEU A 165 6.58 9.28 -7.30
CA LEU A 165 5.71 8.42 -8.08
C LEU A 165 5.89 8.67 -9.58
N TYR A 166 5.93 7.59 -10.35
CA TYR A 166 5.89 7.65 -11.81
C TYR A 166 4.84 6.69 -12.37
N ARG A 167 4.24 7.06 -13.50
CA ARG A 167 3.25 6.24 -14.20
C ARG A 167 3.47 6.27 -15.71
N ALA A 168 3.30 5.13 -16.37
CA ALA A 168 3.27 5.05 -17.83
C ALA A 168 1.99 4.35 -18.29
N SER A 169 1.52 4.68 -19.50
CA SER A 169 0.49 3.91 -20.19
C SER A 169 0.85 3.83 -21.67
N ALA A 170 0.71 2.64 -22.26
CA ALA A 170 0.90 2.41 -23.69
C ALA A 170 -0.01 1.27 -24.18
N VAL A 171 0.01 1.02 -25.48
CA VAL A 171 -0.57 -0.18 -26.09
C VAL A 171 0.57 -0.98 -26.71
N VAL A 172 0.74 -2.22 -26.27
CA VAL A 172 1.79 -3.14 -26.74
C VAL A 172 1.10 -4.33 -27.37
N ARG A 173 1.28 -4.52 -28.68
CA ARG A 173 0.69 -5.64 -29.44
C ARG A 173 -0.84 -5.77 -29.23
N GLY A 174 -1.55 -4.65 -29.12
CA GLY A 174 -3.00 -4.59 -28.90
C GLY A 174 -3.45 -4.73 -27.44
N ALA A 175 -2.56 -5.05 -26.50
CA ALA A 175 -2.85 -5.05 -25.07
C ALA A 175 -2.53 -3.70 -24.44
N ARG A 176 -3.40 -3.23 -23.53
CA ARG A 176 -3.09 -2.05 -22.72
C ARG A 176 -2.03 -2.41 -21.70
N VAL A 177 -0.98 -1.59 -21.62
CA VAL A 177 0.07 -1.67 -20.61
C VAL A 177 0.00 -0.44 -19.72
N VAL A 178 -0.06 -0.64 -18.41
CA VAL A 178 0.03 0.44 -17.41
C VAL A 178 1.17 0.10 -16.46
N GLY A 179 2.10 1.03 -16.29
CA GLY A 179 3.22 0.87 -15.36
C GLY A 179 3.18 1.86 -14.22
N GLY A 180 3.61 1.42 -13.04
CA GLY A 180 3.83 2.24 -11.86
C GLY A 180 5.22 2.05 -11.29
N TRP A 181 5.84 3.13 -10.83
CA TRP A 181 7.13 3.10 -10.13
C TRP A 181 7.13 4.02 -8.92
N ILE A 182 7.89 3.61 -7.91
CA ILE A 182 8.24 4.44 -6.75
C ILE A 182 9.75 4.50 -6.68
N VAL A 183 10.31 5.70 -6.66
CA VAL A 183 11.75 5.95 -6.50
C VAL A 183 11.98 6.65 -5.17
N LEU A 184 12.83 6.09 -4.31
CA LEU A 184 13.26 6.71 -3.05
C LEU A 184 14.52 7.55 -3.24
N PRO A 185 14.82 8.48 -2.30
CA PRO A 185 16.03 9.31 -2.35
C PRO A 185 17.35 8.55 -2.39
N ASN A 186 17.39 7.34 -1.83
CA ASN A 186 18.57 6.47 -1.86
C ASN A 186 18.69 5.64 -3.16
N GLY A 187 17.86 5.92 -4.17
CA GLY A 187 17.83 5.20 -5.44
C GLY A 187 17.12 3.85 -5.40
N ARG A 188 16.63 3.40 -4.23
CA ARG A 188 15.81 2.19 -4.15
C ARG A 188 14.50 2.44 -4.88
N GLN A 189 14.14 1.49 -5.75
CA GLN A 189 12.90 1.58 -6.50
C GLN A 189 12.20 0.23 -6.63
N VAL A 190 10.89 0.29 -6.78
CA VAL A 190 10.01 -0.83 -7.12
C VAL A 190 9.02 -0.37 -8.19
N GLY A 191 8.50 -1.31 -8.97
CA GLY A 191 7.45 -1.05 -9.93
C GLY A 191 6.91 -2.33 -10.54
N LEU A 192 5.67 -2.28 -11.00
CA LEU A 192 5.05 -3.32 -11.80
C LEU A 192 4.42 -2.73 -13.07
N LEU A 193 4.25 -3.61 -14.06
CA LEU A 193 3.47 -3.38 -15.25
C LEU A 193 2.22 -4.27 -15.17
N ASP A 194 1.05 -3.69 -15.35
CA ASP A 194 -0.17 -4.40 -15.73
C ASP A 194 -0.21 -4.50 -17.25
N VAL A 195 -0.25 -5.72 -17.78
CA VAL A 195 -0.32 -6.04 -19.20
C VAL A 195 -1.61 -6.81 -19.43
N GLY A 196 -2.66 -6.10 -19.87
CA GLY A 196 -3.97 -6.70 -20.11
C GLY A 196 -4.55 -7.44 -18.89
N GLY A 197 -4.31 -6.94 -17.67
CA GLY A 197 -4.76 -7.55 -16.41
C GLY A 197 -3.79 -8.57 -15.79
N SER A 198 -2.65 -8.83 -16.43
CA SER A 198 -1.57 -9.67 -15.87
C SER A 198 -0.41 -8.81 -15.39
N SER A 199 0.12 -9.10 -14.21
CA SER A 199 1.19 -8.30 -13.62
C SER A 199 2.58 -8.86 -13.96
N ALA A 200 3.51 -7.97 -14.30
CA ALA A 200 4.92 -8.28 -14.55
C ALA A 200 5.83 -7.27 -13.82
N PRO A 201 7.05 -7.67 -13.41
CA PRO A 201 8.03 -6.72 -12.86
C PRO A 201 8.31 -5.60 -13.85
N ALA A 202 8.29 -4.35 -13.39
CA ALA A 202 8.68 -3.24 -14.23
C ALA A 202 10.21 -3.19 -14.38
N PRO A 203 10.74 -2.91 -15.58
CA PRO A 203 12.15 -2.60 -15.72
C PRO A 203 12.51 -1.39 -14.86
N ARG A 204 13.79 -1.29 -14.48
CA ARG A 204 14.28 -0.18 -13.67
C ARG A 204 14.04 1.14 -14.40
N LEU A 205 13.45 2.10 -13.68
CA LEU A 205 13.28 3.46 -14.15
C LEU A 205 14.60 4.21 -14.05
N THR A 206 14.94 4.91 -15.13
CA THR A 206 15.86 6.05 -15.13
C THR A 206 15.02 7.31 -15.39
N PRO A 207 14.77 8.15 -14.36
CA PRO A 207 13.90 9.31 -14.50
C PRO A 207 14.32 10.25 -15.64
N GLY A 208 13.35 10.65 -16.46
CA GLY A 208 13.58 11.50 -17.64
C GLY A 208 14.01 10.74 -18.91
N SER A 209 14.30 9.43 -18.83
CA SER A 209 14.60 8.60 -19.99
C SER A 209 13.41 7.72 -20.37
N PRO A 210 13.08 7.58 -21.66
CA PRO A 210 12.17 6.55 -22.11
C PRO A 210 12.78 5.17 -21.83
N MET A 211 11.91 4.17 -21.69
CA MET A 211 12.31 2.78 -21.51
C MET A 211 11.56 1.89 -22.50
N THR A 212 12.11 0.71 -22.80
CA THR A 212 11.51 -0.21 -23.77
C THR A 212 10.96 -1.43 -23.06
N PHE A 213 9.72 -1.81 -23.40
CA PHE A 213 9.08 -3.05 -22.97
C PHE A 213 8.52 -3.77 -24.19
N GLU A 214 8.98 -5.00 -24.46
CA GLU A 214 8.64 -5.78 -25.66
C GLU A 214 8.75 -5.01 -26.99
N GLY A 215 9.80 -4.19 -27.13
CA GLY A 215 10.02 -3.37 -28.33
C GLY A 215 9.11 -2.13 -28.43
N THR A 216 8.25 -1.87 -27.44
CA THR A 216 7.44 -0.65 -27.36
C THR A 216 8.04 0.31 -26.35
N GLU A 217 8.07 1.60 -26.70
CA GLU A 217 8.50 2.65 -25.79
C GLU A 217 7.44 2.91 -24.71
N LEU A 218 7.85 2.87 -23.46
CA LEU A 218 7.11 3.38 -22.32
C LEU A 218 7.76 4.69 -21.88
N ARG A 219 6.93 5.69 -21.64
CA ARG A 219 7.34 6.98 -21.05
C ARG A 219 6.75 7.12 -19.65
N PRO A 220 7.51 6.80 -18.60
CA PRO A 220 7.13 7.10 -17.23
C PRO A 220 7.02 8.61 -17.03
N GLN A 221 5.85 9.04 -16.59
CA GLN A 221 5.50 10.42 -16.33
C GLN A 221 5.34 10.66 -14.85
N GLU A 222 5.61 11.90 -14.45
CA GLU A 222 5.44 12.38 -13.09
C GLU A 222 3.98 12.71 -12.80
N PRO A 223 3.62 12.90 -11.52
CA PRO A 223 2.23 13.13 -11.11
C PRO A 223 1.61 14.37 -11.75
N ASP A 224 2.40 15.40 -12.06
CA ASP A 224 1.94 16.61 -12.75
C ASP A 224 1.28 16.31 -14.10
N ALA A 225 1.69 15.23 -14.79
CA ALA A 225 1.17 14.88 -16.11
C ALA A 225 -0.16 14.12 -16.07
N PHE A 226 -0.46 13.41 -14.97
CA PHE A 226 -1.61 12.49 -14.94
C PHE A 226 -2.62 12.76 -13.82
N LEU A 227 -2.25 13.48 -12.74
CA LEU A 227 -3.19 13.85 -11.68
C LEU A 227 -4.31 14.80 -12.12
N PRO A 228 -4.09 15.79 -13.01
CA PRO A 228 -5.17 16.68 -13.44
C PRO A 228 -6.33 15.95 -14.15
N GLY A 229 -6.06 14.79 -14.76
CA GLY A 229 -7.05 13.96 -15.46
C GLY A 229 -7.69 12.84 -14.63
N LEU A 230 -7.38 12.75 -13.32
CA LEU A 230 -7.97 11.79 -12.39
C LEU A 230 -9.22 12.33 -11.69
#